data_AF-A0A6G1Z131-F1
#
_entry.id   AF-A0A6G1Z131-F1
#
_cell.length_a   1.000
_cell.length_b   1.000
_cell.length_c   1.000
_cell.angle_alpha   90.00
_cell.angle_beta   90.00
_cell.angle_gamma   90.00
#
_symmetry.space_group_name_H-M   'P 1'
#
loop_
_entity.id
_entity.type
_entity.pdbx_description
1 polymer ?
#
loop_
_entity_poly.entity_id
_entity_poly.type
_entity_poly.pdbx_seq_one_letter_code
_entity_poly.pdbx_strand_id
1 'polypeptide(L)'
;MSIGNTQKRTLSRRDVLRKSSATALLLGLGLTGMSGPAVATSKPELVEAIATESGLSKADAKRAVDSLLSTTTKALIAGKSVTVVSFGMFSISKRSARTGRNDSTTRSSFSFEPCPKFATALDLTPGVGDEHRNPSSYRCHDGDVVVDAEQLAREHERRDADSGLSKADAKRALDAFVTATANALVTGDTVSLGEFGSFSISKRSARTGRNPQTGKEIKIPAKNEVKFKAGAELSKSVN
;
A
#
# COMPACT_ATOMS: atom_id res chain seq x y z
N MET A 1 75.42 21.43 -20.63
CA MET A 1 74.32 21.37 -21.61
C MET A 1 73.35 20.25 -21.19
N SER A 2 72.17 20.61 -20.67
CA SER A 2 70.81 20.16 -21.09
C SER A 2 70.75 18.93 -22.05
N ILE A 3 69.88 17.90 -22.01
CA ILE A 3 68.48 17.64 -21.57
C ILE A 3 68.31 16.08 -21.59
N GLY A 4 67.52 15.42 -20.73
CA GLY A 4 66.26 14.83 -21.24
C GLY A 4 65.62 13.70 -20.42
N ASN A 5 64.64 14.15 -19.64
CA ASN A 5 63.44 13.53 -19.05
C ASN A 5 62.88 12.23 -19.69
N THR A 6 62.59 11.21 -18.86
CA THR A 6 61.89 9.97 -19.25
C THR A 6 60.40 10.07 -18.88
N GLN A 7 59.53 10.12 -19.89
CA GLN A 7 58.07 10.12 -19.80
C GLN A 7 57.54 8.78 -19.26
N LYS A 8 56.91 8.77 -18.09
CA LYS A 8 56.08 7.64 -17.63
C LYS A 8 54.70 7.70 -18.29
N ARG A 9 54.45 6.81 -19.24
CA ARG A 9 53.14 6.61 -19.88
C ARG A 9 52.15 6.08 -18.85
N THR A 10 51.12 6.86 -18.54
CA THR A 10 49.94 6.45 -17.79
C THR A 10 49.05 5.57 -18.68
N LEU A 11 48.92 4.29 -18.35
CA LEU A 11 48.00 3.37 -19.03
C LEU A 11 46.54 3.76 -18.70
N SER A 12 45.72 3.84 -19.74
CA SER A 12 44.33 4.28 -19.67
C SER A 12 43.42 3.15 -19.21
N ARG A 13 42.36 3.49 -18.44
CA ARG A 13 41.33 2.55 -17.94
C ARG A 13 40.66 1.67 -19.01
N ARG A 14 40.82 2.00 -20.30
CA ARG A 14 40.28 1.22 -21.42
C ARG A 14 41.07 -0.08 -21.71
N ASP A 15 42.34 -0.16 -21.33
CA ASP A 15 43.17 -1.35 -21.60
C ASP A 15 42.91 -2.52 -20.62
N VAL A 16 42.33 -2.23 -19.45
CA VAL A 16 42.09 -3.23 -18.40
C VAL A 16 40.89 -4.14 -18.74
N LEU A 17 39.97 -3.71 -19.60
CA LEU A 17 38.69 -4.41 -19.81
C LEU A 17 38.68 -5.41 -20.99
N ARG A 18 39.78 -5.60 -21.72
CA ARG A 18 39.84 -6.57 -22.84
C ARG A 18 40.60 -7.86 -22.57
N LYS A 19 41.21 -8.07 -21.39
CA LYS A 19 42.12 -9.22 -21.15
C LYS A 19 41.76 -10.14 -19.97
N SER A 20 40.53 -10.13 -19.47
CA SER A 20 40.11 -11.11 -18.46
C SER A 20 38.78 -11.75 -18.83
N SER A 21 38.86 -12.66 -19.81
CA SER A 21 37.95 -13.80 -19.92
C SER A 21 38.64 -15.01 -19.27
N ALA A 22 37.81 -15.86 -18.67
CA ALA A 22 37.99 -17.27 -18.35
C ALA A 22 38.16 -17.66 -16.85
N THR A 23 37.07 -18.26 -16.36
CA THR A 23 37.04 -19.50 -15.55
C THR A 23 37.10 -19.39 -14.03
N ALA A 24 35.94 -19.51 -13.39
CA ALA A 24 35.81 -20.07 -12.04
C ALA A 24 34.60 -21.01 -11.99
N LEU A 25 34.89 -22.29 -11.72
CA LEU A 25 33.97 -23.42 -11.63
C LEU A 25 33.18 -23.42 -10.30
N LEU A 26 32.01 -24.05 -10.35
CA LEU A 26 31.00 -24.25 -9.30
C LEU A 26 31.49 -25.00 -8.04
N LEU A 27 31.06 -24.52 -6.86
CA LEU A 27 30.76 -25.32 -5.67
C LEU A 27 29.65 -24.61 -4.87
N GLY A 28 28.55 -25.32 -4.63
CA GLY A 28 27.30 -24.74 -4.12
C GLY A 28 27.25 -24.52 -2.62
N LEU A 29 26.31 -23.66 -2.21
CA LEU A 29 25.35 -23.89 -1.13
C LEU A 29 24.28 -22.79 -1.21
N GLY A 30 23.02 -23.18 -1.01
CA GLY A 30 21.84 -22.40 -1.32
C GLY A 30 21.78 -20.99 -0.73
N LEU A 31 21.45 -20.05 -1.61
CA LEU A 31 20.76 -18.80 -1.29
C LEU A 31 19.71 -18.60 -2.38
N THR A 32 18.64 -19.40 -2.33
CA THR A 32 17.36 -19.03 -2.93
C THR A 32 16.74 -17.92 -2.10
N GLY A 33 17.38 -16.75 -2.10
CA GLY A 33 16.70 -15.49 -1.87
C GLY A 33 16.05 -15.09 -3.19
N MET A 34 14.99 -15.80 -3.58
CA MET A 34 14.08 -15.32 -4.62
C MET A 34 13.37 -14.09 -4.05
N SER A 35 14.04 -12.95 -4.05
CA SER A 35 13.34 -11.68 -4.24
C SER A 35 12.89 -11.70 -5.69
N GLY A 36 11.83 -12.46 -5.96
CA GLY A 36 11.10 -12.36 -7.22
C GLY A 36 10.66 -10.90 -7.41
N PRO A 37 10.45 -10.45 -8.65
CA PRO A 37 9.74 -9.21 -8.87
C PRO A 37 8.45 -9.28 -8.06
N ALA A 38 8.17 -8.25 -7.24
CA ALA A 38 6.92 -8.13 -6.50
C ALA A 38 5.76 -8.41 -7.47
N VAL A 39 5.14 -9.58 -7.35
CA VAL A 39 4.07 -9.98 -8.25
C VAL A 39 2.89 -9.14 -7.81
N ALA A 40 2.53 -8.14 -8.61
CA ALA A 40 1.42 -7.29 -8.27
C ALA A 40 0.14 -8.14 -8.24
N THR A 41 -0.38 -8.44 -7.04
CA THR A 41 -1.62 -9.20 -6.91
C THR A 41 -2.74 -8.40 -7.54
N SER A 42 -3.22 -8.90 -8.67
CA SER A 42 -4.30 -8.29 -9.43
C SER A 42 -5.65 -8.64 -8.81
N LYS A 43 -6.68 -7.84 -9.09
CA LYS A 43 -8.05 -8.08 -8.65
C LYS A 43 -8.54 -9.53 -8.86
N PRO A 44 -8.33 -10.20 -10.02
CA PRO A 44 -8.75 -11.60 -10.19
C PRO A 44 -8.01 -12.56 -9.25
N GLU A 45 -6.71 -12.40 -9.06
CA GLU A 45 -5.92 -13.24 -8.14
C GLU A 45 -6.39 -13.07 -6.69
N LEU A 46 -6.75 -11.84 -6.30
CA LEU A 46 -7.32 -11.57 -4.99
C LEU A 46 -8.68 -12.26 -4.79
N VAL A 47 -9.53 -12.26 -5.82
CA VAL A 47 -10.82 -12.96 -5.79
C VAL A 47 -10.62 -14.47 -5.62
N GLU A 48 -9.61 -15.04 -6.27
CA GLU A 48 -9.28 -16.46 -6.11
C GLU A 48 -8.75 -16.79 -4.71
N ALA A 49 -7.89 -15.93 -4.16
CA ALA A 49 -7.42 -16.07 -2.78
C ALA A 49 -8.58 -16.02 -1.78
N ILE A 50 -9.49 -15.06 -1.93
CA ILE A 50 -10.68 -14.92 -1.08
C ILE A 50 -11.58 -16.13 -1.20
N ALA A 51 -11.86 -16.61 -2.42
CA ALA A 51 -12.70 -17.78 -2.63
C ALA A 51 -12.12 -19.03 -1.93
N THR A 52 -10.80 -19.20 -2.02
CA THR A 52 -10.08 -20.33 -1.40
C THR A 52 -10.12 -20.26 0.13
N GLU A 53 -9.93 -19.07 0.70
CA GLU A 53 -9.87 -18.88 2.16
C GLU A 53 -11.26 -18.86 2.82
N SER A 54 -12.25 -18.26 2.16
CA SER A 54 -13.62 -18.14 2.70
C SER A 54 -14.52 -19.36 2.43
N GLY A 55 -14.13 -20.22 1.48
CA GLY A 55 -14.94 -21.32 0.98
C GLY A 55 -16.14 -20.87 0.13
N LEU A 56 -16.13 -19.63 -0.36
CA LEU A 56 -17.18 -19.07 -1.21
C LEU A 56 -16.91 -19.35 -2.70
N SER A 57 -17.94 -19.23 -3.53
CA SER A 57 -17.75 -19.29 -4.98
C SER A 57 -16.92 -18.09 -5.47
N LYS A 58 -16.17 -18.25 -6.56
CA LYS A 58 -15.42 -17.12 -7.18
C LYS A 58 -16.34 -15.96 -7.56
N ALA A 59 -17.58 -16.26 -7.96
CA ALA A 59 -18.57 -15.24 -8.29
C ALA A 59 -18.98 -14.43 -7.05
N ASP A 60 -19.19 -15.10 -5.92
CA ASP A 60 -19.58 -14.48 -4.65
C ASP A 60 -18.45 -13.66 -4.05
N ALA A 61 -17.22 -14.18 -4.08
CA ALA A 61 -16.02 -13.44 -3.68
C ALA A 61 -15.83 -12.18 -4.55
N LYS A 62 -16.01 -12.29 -5.87
CA LYS A 62 -15.94 -11.15 -6.79
C LYS A 62 -17.01 -10.09 -6.45
N ARG A 63 -18.25 -10.52 -6.24
CA ARG A 63 -19.37 -9.64 -5.88
C ARG A 63 -19.09 -8.91 -4.56
N ALA A 64 -18.60 -9.60 -3.54
CA ALA A 64 -18.26 -9.02 -2.25
C ALA A 64 -17.21 -7.90 -2.40
N VAL A 65 -16.12 -8.18 -3.13
CA VAL A 65 -15.05 -7.20 -3.38
C VAL A 65 -15.59 -6.01 -4.20
N ASP A 66 -16.34 -6.26 -5.27
CA ASP A 66 -16.91 -5.20 -6.11
C ASP A 66 -17.87 -4.30 -5.32
N SER A 67 -18.69 -4.90 -4.46
CA SER A 67 -19.64 -4.18 -3.63
C SER A 67 -18.91 -3.29 -2.62
N LEU A 68 -17.97 -3.85 -1.86
CA LEU A 68 -17.09 -3.12 -0.92
C LEU A 68 -16.44 -1.90 -1.58
N LEU A 69 -15.82 -2.09 -2.74
CA LEU A 69 -15.15 -1.02 -3.48
C LEU A 69 -16.16 0.02 -3.98
N SER A 70 -17.31 -0.41 -4.49
CA SER A 70 -18.35 0.49 -4.99
C SER A 70 -18.94 1.38 -3.89
N THR A 71 -19.17 0.80 -2.71
CA THR A 71 -19.76 1.51 -1.56
C THR A 71 -18.77 2.48 -0.96
N THR A 72 -17.51 2.06 -0.81
CA THR A 72 -16.42 2.95 -0.38
C THR A 72 -16.25 4.11 -1.35
N THR A 73 -16.25 3.84 -2.66
CA THR A 73 -16.12 4.88 -3.69
C THR A 73 -17.27 5.88 -3.64
N LYS A 74 -18.52 5.40 -3.57
CA LYS A 74 -19.71 6.28 -3.47
C LYS A 74 -19.67 7.17 -2.22
N ALA A 75 -19.28 6.61 -1.08
CA ALA A 75 -19.18 7.37 0.15
C ALA A 75 -18.05 8.42 0.07
N LEU A 76 -16.89 8.08 -0.49
CA LEU A 76 -15.82 9.05 -0.71
C LEU A 76 -16.27 10.18 -1.66
N ILE A 77 -16.90 9.87 -2.79
CA ILE A 77 -17.42 10.92 -3.71
C ILE A 77 -18.39 11.86 -2.99
N ALA A 78 -19.18 11.35 -2.04
CA ALA A 78 -20.07 12.18 -1.21
C ALA A 78 -19.32 13.04 -0.15
N GLY A 79 -17.99 13.02 -0.12
CA GLY A 79 -17.16 13.73 0.86
C GLY A 79 -17.12 13.05 2.22
N LYS A 80 -17.69 11.85 2.36
CA LYS A 80 -17.81 11.12 3.61
C LYS A 80 -16.56 10.29 3.86
N SER A 81 -16.21 10.16 5.14
CA SER A 81 -15.20 9.22 5.58
C SER A 81 -15.78 7.80 5.70
N VAL A 82 -14.97 6.80 5.37
CA VAL A 82 -15.39 5.40 5.32
C VAL A 82 -14.47 4.56 6.19
N THR A 83 -15.04 3.82 7.14
CA THR A 83 -14.30 2.85 7.95
C THR A 83 -14.67 1.45 7.51
N VAL A 84 -13.70 0.69 7.00
CA VAL A 84 -13.84 -0.73 6.72
C VAL A 84 -13.35 -1.50 7.95
N VAL A 85 -14.24 -2.25 8.59
CA VAL A 85 -13.94 -2.99 9.82
C VAL A 85 -12.75 -3.92 9.58
N SER A 86 -11.78 -3.91 10.51
CA SER A 86 -10.55 -4.71 10.46
C SER A 86 -9.61 -4.42 9.28
N PHE A 87 -9.84 -3.37 8.48
CA PHE A 87 -8.96 -3.00 7.36
C PHE A 87 -8.39 -1.59 7.51
N GLY A 88 -9.24 -0.61 7.78
CA GLY A 88 -8.81 0.78 7.96
C GLY A 88 -9.85 1.80 7.53
N MET A 89 -9.42 3.05 7.48
CA MET A 89 -10.27 4.19 7.18
C MET A 89 -9.80 4.92 5.92
N PHE A 90 -10.75 5.22 5.05
CA PHE A 90 -10.59 6.11 3.92
C PHE A 90 -11.20 7.46 4.24
N SER A 91 -10.49 8.54 3.92
CA SER A 91 -10.97 9.91 4.12
C SER A 91 -10.49 10.79 2.98
N ILE A 92 -11.27 11.84 2.68
CA ILE A 92 -10.81 12.89 1.77
C ILE A 92 -10.19 13.99 2.59
N SER A 93 -8.95 14.34 2.25
CA SER A 93 -8.27 15.46 2.88
C SER A 93 -8.09 16.58 1.87
N LYS A 94 -8.79 17.69 2.13
CA LYS A 94 -8.54 18.94 1.42
C LYS A 94 -7.14 19.42 1.76
N ARG A 95 -6.30 19.62 0.74
CA ARG A 95 -5.01 20.28 0.89
C ARG A 95 -5.18 21.72 0.45
N SER A 96 -4.70 22.67 1.25
CA SER A 96 -4.62 24.06 0.80
C SER A 96 -3.67 24.17 -0.39
N ALA A 97 -3.96 25.10 -1.30
CA ALA A 97 -3.06 25.42 -2.40
C ALA A 97 -1.67 25.77 -1.84
N ARG A 98 -0.62 25.21 -2.45
CA ARG A 98 0.78 25.47 -2.08
C ARG A 98 1.56 25.72 -3.36
N THR A 99 2.43 26.72 -3.36
CA THR A 99 3.30 27.01 -4.50
C THR A 99 4.33 25.90 -4.65
N GLY A 100 4.21 25.11 -5.73
CA GLY A 100 5.22 24.12 -6.13
C GLY A 100 6.35 24.76 -6.93
N ARG A 101 7.46 24.04 -7.09
CA ARG A 101 8.48 24.34 -8.11
C ARG A 101 8.36 23.29 -9.20
N ASN A 102 8.28 23.72 -10.45
CA ASN A 102 8.46 22.85 -11.60
C ASN A 102 9.97 22.71 -11.84
N ASP A 103 10.51 21.49 -11.90
CA ASP A 103 11.96 21.26 -12.08
C ASP A 103 12.47 21.70 -13.46
N SER A 104 11.57 22.00 -14.40
CA SER A 104 11.90 22.68 -15.65
C SER A 104 11.04 23.94 -15.83
N THR A 105 11.57 25.09 -15.41
CA THR A 105 11.13 26.46 -15.75
C THR A 105 9.76 26.95 -15.22
N THR A 106 9.81 28.15 -14.61
CA THR A 106 8.72 29.03 -14.15
C THR A 106 7.88 28.59 -12.92
N ARG A 107 7.70 29.53 -11.97
CA ARG A 107 6.80 29.39 -10.81
C ARG A 107 5.36 29.40 -11.32
N SER A 108 4.69 28.26 -11.31
CA SER A 108 3.23 28.19 -11.37
C SER A 108 2.67 27.86 -9.99
N SER A 109 1.64 28.59 -9.57
CA SER A 109 0.81 28.21 -8.43
C SER A 109 -0.01 26.99 -8.82
N PHE A 110 0.14 25.87 -8.09
CA PHE A 110 -0.70 24.69 -8.28
C PHE A 110 -1.76 24.65 -7.18
N SER A 111 -3.03 24.55 -7.60
CA SER A 111 -4.11 24.16 -6.70
C SER A 111 -4.05 22.65 -6.52
N PHE A 112 -3.94 22.17 -5.28
CA PHE A 112 -3.98 20.73 -5.01
C PHE A 112 -5.42 20.32 -4.75
N GLU A 113 -5.94 19.45 -5.59
CA GLU A 113 -7.31 18.93 -5.48
C GLU A 113 -7.47 17.97 -4.27
N PRO A 114 -8.71 17.76 -3.76
CA PRO A 114 -9.03 16.88 -2.63
C PRO A 114 -8.49 15.44 -2.77
N CYS A 115 -7.33 15.16 -2.18
CA CYS A 115 -6.73 13.83 -2.30
C CYS A 115 -7.37 12.82 -1.33
N PRO A 116 -7.78 11.64 -1.81
CA PRO A 116 -8.16 10.53 -0.94
C PRO A 116 -6.93 10.04 -0.16
N LYS A 117 -7.12 9.79 1.13
CA LYS A 117 -6.12 9.26 2.06
C LYS A 117 -6.65 7.98 2.68
N PHE A 118 -5.74 7.03 2.85
CA PHE A 118 -5.99 5.81 3.60
C PHE A 118 -5.18 5.87 4.90
N ALA A 119 -5.85 5.64 6.01
CA ALA A 119 -5.25 5.33 7.29
C ALA A 119 -5.48 3.84 7.56
N THR A 120 -4.39 3.08 7.59
CA THR A 120 -4.41 1.65 7.88
C THR A 120 -4.98 1.39 9.26
N ALA A 121 -5.77 0.33 9.43
CA ALA A 121 -6.00 -0.22 10.76
C ALA A 121 -4.67 -0.65 11.38
N LEU A 122 -4.58 -0.60 12.70
CA LEU A 122 -3.36 -0.91 13.47
C LEU A 122 -2.83 -2.33 13.16
N ASP A 123 -3.73 -3.25 12.83
CA ASP A 123 -3.43 -4.65 12.57
C ASP A 123 -2.77 -4.91 11.20
N LEU A 124 -2.79 -3.94 10.29
CA LEU A 124 -2.12 -4.04 8.97
C LEU A 124 -0.72 -3.42 8.93
N THR A 125 -0.22 -2.91 10.06
CA THR A 125 1.18 -2.45 10.17
C THR A 125 2.07 -3.52 10.80
N PRO A 126 2.86 -4.27 10.02
CA PRO A 126 3.77 -5.25 10.60
C PRO A 126 4.89 -4.56 11.41
N GLY A 127 4.86 -4.67 12.73
CA GLY A 127 5.92 -4.22 13.65
C GLY A 127 5.49 -4.03 15.13
N VAL A 128 6.44 -4.15 16.06
CA VAL A 128 6.29 -4.04 17.54
C VAL A 128 6.17 -2.57 18.01
N GLY A 129 5.45 -1.74 17.26
CA GLY A 129 5.51 -0.28 17.42
C GLY A 129 4.61 0.33 18.49
N ASP A 130 3.66 -0.42 19.05
CA ASP A 130 2.46 0.17 19.65
C ASP A 130 2.08 -0.36 21.04
N GLU A 131 2.98 -1.04 21.77
CA GLU A 131 2.66 -1.56 23.10
C GLU A 131 2.41 -0.48 24.18
N HIS A 132 2.61 0.82 23.88
CA HIS A 132 2.54 1.90 24.87
C HIS A 132 1.50 3.00 24.52
N ARG A 133 0.55 2.73 23.62
CA ARG A 133 -0.46 3.72 23.23
C ARG A 133 -1.69 3.66 24.14
N ASN A 134 -2.09 4.80 24.68
CA ASN A 134 -3.26 4.92 25.56
C ASN A 134 -4.56 4.56 24.80
N PRO A 135 -5.34 3.55 25.25
CA PRO A 135 -6.59 3.15 24.60
C PRO A 135 -7.69 4.23 24.68
N SER A 136 -7.59 5.21 25.58
CA SER A 136 -8.53 6.33 25.62
C SER A 136 -8.31 7.36 24.50
N SER A 137 -7.26 7.20 23.67
CA SER A 137 -7.07 7.98 22.44
C SER A 137 -7.86 7.41 21.25
N TYR A 138 -8.50 6.24 21.40
CA TYR A 138 -9.48 5.69 20.46
C TYR A 138 -10.87 6.35 20.58
N ARG A 139 -10.95 7.63 20.94
CA ARG A 139 -12.21 8.36 20.78
C ARG A 139 -12.41 8.64 19.30
N CYS A 140 -12.96 7.63 18.62
CA CYS A 140 -13.84 7.74 17.48
C CYS A 140 -13.33 8.64 16.35
N HIS A 141 -12.51 8.06 15.48
CA HIS A 141 -12.72 8.29 14.05
C HIS A 141 -13.97 7.48 13.65
N ASP A 142 -15.14 7.89 14.12
CA ASP A 142 -16.39 7.35 13.59
C ASP A 142 -16.43 7.82 12.13
N GLY A 143 -16.16 6.89 11.22
CA GLY A 143 -16.36 7.16 9.81
C GLY A 143 -17.83 7.46 9.59
N ASP A 144 -18.15 8.45 8.76
CA ASP A 144 -19.54 8.76 8.40
C ASP A 144 -20.27 7.54 7.81
N VAL A 145 -19.51 6.62 7.23
CA VAL A 145 -19.97 5.32 6.73
C VAL A 145 -19.09 4.21 7.30
N VAL A 146 -19.70 3.26 8.01
CA VAL A 146 -19.04 2.03 8.44
C VAL A 146 -19.42 0.91 7.47
N VAL A 147 -18.42 0.27 6.89
CA VAL A 147 -18.58 -0.92 6.05
C VAL A 147 -18.24 -2.14 6.89
N ASP A 148 -19.29 -2.80 7.35
CA ASP A 148 -19.24 -4.06 8.07
C ASP A 148 -19.91 -5.18 7.26
N ALA A 149 -19.85 -6.40 7.80
CA ALA A 149 -20.48 -7.57 7.18
C ALA A 149 -22.00 -7.40 7.00
N GLU A 150 -22.66 -6.63 7.87
CA GLU A 150 -24.08 -6.38 7.77
C GLU A 150 -24.42 -5.44 6.61
N GLN A 151 -23.66 -4.36 6.47
CA GLN A 151 -23.86 -3.38 5.41
C GLN A 151 -23.61 -4.01 4.05
N LEU A 152 -22.58 -4.85 3.96
CA LEU A 152 -22.30 -5.60 2.74
C LEU A 152 -23.45 -6.56 2.41
N ALA A 153 -23.95 -7.33 3.37
CA ALA A 153 -25.10 -8.22 3.17
C ALA A 153 -26.37 -7.46 2.74
N ARG A 154 -26.70 -6.34 3.41
CA ARG A 154 -27.84 -5.47 3.07
C ARG A 154 -27.76 -4.85 1.68
N GLU A 155 -26.55 -4.61 1.17
CA GLU A 155 -26.34 -4.08 -0.17
C GLU A 155 -26.51 -5.15 -1.24
N HIS A 156 -26.15 -6.40 -0.95
CA HIS A 156 -26.35 -7.53 -1.85
C HIS A 156 -27.81 -7.93 -1.96
N GLU A 157 -28.55 -7.95 -0.86
CA GLU A 157 -30.01 -8.16 -0.87
C GLU A 157 -30.76 -7.15 -1.75
N ARG A 158 -30.23 -5.92 -1.89
CA ARG A 158 -30.83 -4.87 -2.73
C ARG A 158 -30.47 -4.95 -4.21
N ARG A 159 -29.31 -5.52 -4.58
CA ARG A 159 -28.83 -5.55 -5.97
C ARG A 159 -29.18 -6.83 -6.70
N ASP A 160 -29.25 -7.96 -6.00
CA ASP A 160 -29.42 -9.28 -6.61
C ASP A 160 -30.45 -10.11 -5.81
N ALA A 161 -31.70 -10.13 -6.27
CA ALA A 161 -32.82 -10.81 -5.59
C ALA A 161 -32.68 -12.35 -5.54
N ASP A 162 -31.80 -12.94 -6.36
CA ASP A 162 -31.68 -14.40 -6.53
C ASP A 162 -30.37 -14.99 -5.97
N SER A 163 -29.42 -14.18 -5.49
CA SER A 163 -28.15 -14.67 -4.92
C SER A 163 -27.53 -13.67 -3.93
N GLY A 164 -28.24 -13.39 -2.83
CA GLY A 164 -27.72 -12.56 -1.74
C GLY A 164 -26.64 -13.29 -0.93
N LEU A 165 -25.51 -12.63 -0.68
CA LEU A 165 -24.56 -13.10 0.34
C LEU A 165 -25.24 -13.05 1.70
N SER A 166 -25.25 -14.16 2.44
CA SER A 166 -25.68 -14.10 3.82
C SER A 166 -24.74 -13.21 4.64
N LYS A 167 -25.20 -12.69 5.78
CA LYS A 167 -24.33 -11.94 6.72
C LYS A 167 -23.07 -12.72 7.10
N ALA A 168 -23.19 -14.04 7.24
CA ALA A 168 -22.04 -14.91 7.52
C ALA A 168 -21.07 -14.97 6.33
N ASP A 169 -21.59 -15.06 5.10
CA ASP A 169 -20.75 -15.07 3.89
C ASP A 169 -20.07 -13.74 3.67
N ALA A 170 -20.79 -12.64 3.86
CA ALA A 170 -20.24 -11.28 3.80
C ALA A 170 -19.11 -11.10 4.82
N LYS A 171 -19.27 -11.61 6.05
CA LYS A 171 -18.21 -11.60 7.06
C LYS A 171 -16.99 -12.42 6.62
N ARG A 172 -17.21 -13.65 6.15
CA ARG A 172 -16.13 -14.52 5.68
C ARG A 172 -15.38 -13.91 4.50
N ALA A 173 -16.09 -13.30 3.55
CA ALA A 173 -15.50 -12.62 2.41
C ALA A 173 -14.65 -11.41 2.83
N LEU A 174 -15.13 -10.61 3.79
CA LEU A 174 -14.40 -9.46 4.32
C LEU A 174 -13.14 -9.89 5.08
N ASP A 175 -13.25 -10.86 5.99
CA ASP A 175 -12.12 -11.37 6.77
C ASP A 175 -11.05 -12.00 5.85
N ALA A 176 -11.48 -12.75 4.82
CA ALA A 176 -10.59 -13.31 3.80
C ALA A 176 -9.96 -12.23 2.90
N PHE A 177 -10.68 -11.15 2.55
CA PHE A 177 -10.11 -10.03 1.82
C PHE A 177 -8.98 -9.36 2.60
N VAL A 178 -9.20 -9.12 3.90
CA VAL A 178 -8.19 -8.54 4.80
C VAL A 178 -6.97 -9.44 4.87
N THR A 179 -7.17 -10.74 5.09
CA THR A 179 -6.07 -11.71 5.26
C THR A 179 -5.28 -11.91 3.97
N ALA A 180 -5.95 -12.10 2.83
CA ALA A 180 -5.30 -12.21 1.52
C ALA A 180 -4.48 -10.96 1.18
N THR A 181 -5.01 -9.76 1.46
CA THR A 181 -4.30 -8.49 1.25
C THR A 181 -3.11 -8.36 2.19
N ALA A 182 -3.26 -8.72 3.47
CA ALA A 182 -2.17 -8.69 4.45
C ALA A 182 -1.02 -9.63 4.06
N ASN A 183 -1.34 -10.86 3.64
CA ASN A 183 -0.36 -11.84 3.21
C ASN A 183 0.45 -11.35 2.01
N ALA A 184 -0.21 -10.79 0.99
CA ALA A 184 0.46 -10.19 -0.16
C ALA A 184 1.35 -8.99 0.24
N LEU A 185 0.91 -8.17 1.19
CA LEU A 185 1.72 -7.04 1.65
C LEU A 185 2.94 -7.49 2.46
N VAL A 186 2.83 -8.56 3.27
CA VAL A 186 3.94 -9.11 4.05
C VAL A 186 5.03 -9.70 3.15
N THR A 187 4.68 -10.32 2.04
CA THR A 187 5.64 -10.81 1.03
C THR A 187 6.34 -9.66 0.27
N GLY A 188 5.83 -8.44 0.40
CA GLY A 188 6.33 -7.26 -0.31
C GLY A 188 5.65 -7.04 -1.66
N ASP A 189 4.59 -7.79 -1.95
CA ASP A 189 3.80 -7.64 -3.17
C ASP A 189 2.92 -6.38 -3.11
N THR A 190 2.49 -5.93 -4.29
CA THR A 190 1.63 -4.75 -4.44
C THR A 190 0.23 -5.19 -4.84
N VAL A 191 -0.78 -4.88 -4.04
CA VAL A 191 -2.17 -5.25 -4.35
C VAL A 191 -2.82 -4.15 -5.17
N SER A 192 -3.21 -4.44 -6.41
CA SER A 192 -3.80 -3.48 -7.34
C SER A 192 -5.29 -3.75 -7.58
N LEU A 193 -6.15 -2.83 -7.16
CA LEU A 193 -7.61 -2.93 -7.21
C LEU A 193 -8.21 -2.11 -8.37
N GLY A 194 -7.59 -2.14 -9.55
CA GLY A 194 -8.05 -1.44 -10.75
C GLY A 194 -8.28 0.05 -10.52
N GLU A 195 -9.50 0.52 -10.81
CA GLU A 195 -9.90 1.93 -10.72
C GLU A 195 -9.86 2.53 -9.31
N PHE A 196 -9.88 1.68 -8.28
CA PHE A 196 -9.86 2.15 -6.89
C PHE A 196 -8.47 2.64 -6.49
N GLY A 197 -7.43 1.86 -6.79
CA GLY A 197 -6.04 2.19 -6.44
C GLY A 197 -5.19 0.96 -6.11
N SER A 198 -4.01 1.19 -5.55
CA SER A 198 -3.06 0.15 -5.18
C SER A 198 -2.51 0.31 -3.77
N PHE A 199 -2.25 -0.81 -3.11
CA PHE A 199 -1.59 -0.91 -1.81
C PHE A 199 -0.17 -1.44 -1.99
N SER A 200 0.78 -0.81 -1.32
CA SER A 200 2.20 -1.16 -1.38
C SER A 200 2.86 -1.00 -0.01
N ILE A 201 3.95 -1.72 0.23
CA ILE A 201 4.77 -1.51 1.43
C ILE A 201 5.80 -0.41 1.19
N SER A 202 5.86 0.54 2.11
CA SER A 202 6.94 1.52 2.20
C SER A 202 7.80 1.25 3.43
N LYS A 203 9.09 1.02 3.21
CA LYS A 203 10.07 0.95 4.29
C LYS A 203 10.30 2.34 4.88
N ARG A 204 10.24 2.46 6.19
CA ARG A 204 10.65 3.66 6.94
C ARG A 204 11.92 3.34 7.68
N SER A 205 12.98 4.09 7.40
CA SER A 205 14.26 3.93 8.08
C SER A 205 14.15 4.29 9.56
N ALA A 206 15.00 3.65 10.36
CA ALA A 206 15.16 4.00 11.76
C ALA A 206 15.55 5.47 11.87
N ARG A 207 14.97 6.16 12.86
CA ARG A 207 15.26 7.57 13.10
C ARG A 207 15.08 7.91 14.57
N THR A 208 15.69 9.00 14.96
CA THR A 208 15.48 9.60 16.27
C THR A 208 14.25 10.50 16.21
N GLY A 209 13.28 10.27 17.10
CA GLY A 209 12.14 11.15 17.37
C GLY A 209 12.21 11.78 18.75
N ARG A 210 11.17 12.55 19.10
CA ARG A 210 10.97 13.09 20.44
C ARG A 210 9.56 12.77 20.92
N ASN A 211 9.42 12.48 22.22
CA ASN A 211 8.13 12.33 22.86
C ASN A 211 7.38 13.68 22.81
N PRO A 212 6.17 13.76 22.23
CA PRO A 212 5.42 15.02 22.17
C PRO A 212 5.07 15.60 23.54
N GLN A 213 4.92 14.76 24.57
CA GLN A 213 4.55 15.19 25.92
C GLN A 213 5.75 15.56 26.79
N THR A 214 6.88 14.87 26.62
CA THR A 214 8.04 15.04 27.52
C THR A 214 9.28 15.65 26.85
N GLY A 215 9.29 15.78 25.53
CA GLY A 215 10.42 16.31 24.75
C GLY A 215 11.67 15.42 24.70
N LYS A 216 11.68 14.32 25.46
CA LYS A 216 12.79 13.36 25.53
C LYS A 216 12.98 12.65 24.19
N GLU A 217 14.24 12.37 23.89
CA GLU A 217 14.66 11.66 22.68
C GLU A 217 14.23 10.19 22.72
N ILE A 218 13.67 9.68 21.63
CA ILE A 218 13.24 8.28 21.48
C ILE A 218 13.81 7.73 20.18
N LYS A 219 14.49 6.58 20.24
CA LYS A 219 14.89 5.83 19.05
C LYS A 219 13.68 5.09 18.49
N ILE A 220 13.30 5.43 17.25
CA ILE A 220 12.20 4.79 16.54
C ILE A 220 12.83 3.78 15.58
N PRO A 221 12.58 2.46 15.74
CA PRO A 221 13.15 1.44 14.88
C PRO A 221 12.62 1.57 13.44
N ALA A 222 13.34 0.96 12.50
CA ALA A 222 12.85 0.83 11.13
C ALA A 222 11.56 0.00 11.14
N LYS A 223 10.57 0.43 10.36
CA LYS A 223 9.30 -0.28 10.23
C LYS A 223 8.75 -0.21 8.82
N ASN A 224 7.88 -1.15 8.50
CA ASN A 224 7.14 -1.15 7.26
C ASN A 224 5.78 -0.48 7.48
N GLU A 225 5.40 0.40 6.56
CA GLU A 225 4.09 1.05 6.56
C GLU A 225 3.38 0.72 5.25
N VAL A 226 2.10 0.34 5.31
CA VAL A 226 1.28 0.16 4.12
C VAL A 226 0.90 1.55 3.58
N LYS A 227 1.11 1.75 2.28
CA LYS A 227 0.72 2.96 1.55
C LYS A 227 -0.33 2.60 0.51
N PHE A 228 -1.42 3.36 0.52
CA PHE A 228 -2.40 3.35 -0.54
C PHE A 228 -2.15 4.50 -1.52
N LYS A 229 -2.23 4.20 -2.82
CA LYS A 229 -2.25 5.17 -3.90
C LYS A 229 -3.57 5.05 -4.64
N ALA A 230 -4.40 6.09 -4.61
CA ALA A 230 -5.66 6.09 -5.32
C ALA A 230 -5.48 6.00 -6.84
N GLY A 231 -6.42 5.30 -7.49
CA GLY A 231 -6.52 5.22 -8.94
C GLY A 231 -6.86 6.57 -9.57
N ALA A 232 -6.62 6.69 -10.88
CA ALA A 232 -6.91 7.92 -11.61
C ALA A 232 -8.41 8.26 -11.58
N GLU A 233 -9.27 7.27 -11.81
CA GLU A 233 -10.73 7.46 -11.81
C GLU A 233 -11.27 7.82 -10.42
N LEU A 234 -10.80 7.15 -9.36
CA LEU A 234 -11.17 7.52 -7.99
C LEU A 234 -10.73 8.95 -7.68
N SER A 235 -9.50 9.34 -8.05
CA SER A 235 -8.98 10.68 -7.80
C SER A 235 -9.78 11.74 -8.55
N LYS A 236 -10.11 11.53 -9.83
CA LYS A 236 -10.97 12.45 -10.60
C LYS A 236 -12.37 12.59 -10.01
N SER A 237 -12.94 11.49 -9.50
CA SER A 237 -14.31 11.49 -9.00
C SER A 237 -14.48 12.21 -7.65
N VAL A 238 -13.40 12.35 -6.87
CA VAL A 238 -13.41 13.02 -5.56
C VAL A 238 -12.91 14.46 -5.61
N ASN A 239 -12.36 14.89 -6.74
CA ASN A 239 -11.79 16.21 -6.97
C ASN A 239 -12.79 17.16 -7.63
#